data_AF-A0A2W6ZUQ3-F1
#
_entry.id   AF-A0A2W6ZUQ3-F1
#
_cell.length_a   1.000
_cell.length_b   1.000
_cell.length_c   1.000
_cell.angle_alpha   90.00
_cell.angle_beta   90.00
_cell.angle_gamma   90.00
#
_symmetry.space_group_name_H-M   'P 1'
#
loop_
_entity.id
_entity.type
_entity.pdbx_description
1 polymer ?
#
loop_
_entity_poly.entity_id
_entity_poly.type
_entity_poly.pdbx_seq_one_letter_code
_entity_poly.pdbx_strand_id
1 'polypeptide(L)'
;MIMLDDVLARMAPEVAVTFTPAQREALQVALTPRQHRVNLRLSIPLGLTRIYVVLLAGTETRSPQRRRLEAAQHPVWTPLNVLVIGSAIGTCIVLLLAALQLTTTDLSQLFNPGAAPAGIPFKADRSSCEESGRTWQDGTCLDFGHDPTF
;
A
#
# COMPACT_ATOMS: atom_id res chain seq x y z
N MET A 1 -1.94 -20.46 23.58
CA MET A 1 -0.65 -21.02 24.05
C MET A 1 -0.84 -22.52 24.04
N ILE A 2 -0.03 -23.27 23.28
CA ILE A 2 -0.16 -24.74 23.24
C ILE A 2 0.57 -25.26 24.47
N MET A 3 -0.14 -25.91 25.39
CA MET A 3 0.49 -26.55 26.54
C MET A 3 1.03 -27.91 26.13
N LEU A 4 2.15 -28.32 26.73
CA LEU A 4 2.76 -29.64 26.50
C LEU A 4 1.75 -30.77 26.74
N ASP A 5 0.92 -30.62 27.78
CA ASP A 5 -0.10 -31.61 28.14
C ASP A 5 -1.17 -31.77 27.05
N ASP A 6 -1.57 -30.69 26.38
CA ASP A 6 -2.53 -30.74 25.27
C ASP A 6 -1.97 -31.53 24.08
N VAL A 7 -0.66 -31.42 23.86
CA VAL A 7 0.05 -32.11 22.78
C VAL A 7 0.21 -33.59 23.09
N LEU A 8 0.59 -33.93 24.34
CA LEU A 8 0.71 -35.32 24.78
C LEU A 8 -0.65 -36.03 24.84
N ALA A 9 -1.72 -35.34 25.24
CA ALA A 9 -3.08 -35.88 25.28
C ALA A 9 -3.66 -36.22 23.90
N ARG A 10 -3.09 -35.65 22.82
CA ARG A 10 -3.46 -35.94 21.43
C ARG A 10 -2.64 -37.06 20.80
N MET A 11 -1.59 -37.55 21.47
CA MET A 11 -0.82 -38.70 21.01
C MET A 11 -1.41 -40.00 21.55
N ALA A 12 -1.08 -41.11 20.89
CA ALA A 12 -1.39 -42.42 21.43
C ALA A 12 -0.74 -42.58 22.80
N PRO A 13 -1.46 -43.09 23.82
CA PRO A 13 -0.97 -43.14 25.19
C PRO A 13 0.33 -43.96 25.30
N GLU A 14 0.46 -45.03 24.53
CA GLU A 14 1.69 -45.83 24.44
C GLU A 14 2.91 -45.04 23.95
N VAL A 15 2.73 -43.96 23.18
CA VAL A 15 3.82 -43.10 22.72
C VAL A 15 4.09 -41.99 23.73
N ALA A 16 3.05 -41.37 24.30
CA ALA A 16 3.18 -40.29 25.27
C ALA A 16 3.98 -40.69 26.54
N VAL A 17 3.87 -41.96 26.95
CA VAL A 17 4.62 -42.50 28.10
C VAL A 17 6.10 -42.78 27.80
N THR A 18 6.49 -42.89 26.53
CA THR A 18 7.90 -43.15 26.15
C THR A 18 8.80 -41.94 26.26
N PHE A 19 8.22 -40.73 26.34
CA PHE A 19 8.98 -39.49 26.49
C PHE A 19 9.62 -39.38 27.87
N THR A 20 10.96 -39.33 27.89
CA THR A 20 11.73 -39.09 29.12
C THR A 20 11.52 -37.66 29.62
N PRO A 21 11.81 -37.37 30.90
CA PRO A 21 11.71 -36.01 31.45
C PRO A 21 12.52 -34.98 30.64
N ALA A 22 13.74 -35.33 30.24
CA ALA A 22 14.59 -34.46 29.41
C ALA A 22 13.98 -34.20 28.02
N GLN A 23 13.33 -35.19 27.41
CA GLN A 23 12.63 -35.01 26.14
C GLN A 23 11.39 -34.13 26.27
N ARG A 24 10.65 -34.25 27.38
CA ARG A 24 9.49 -33.40 27.67
C ARG A 24 9.89 -31.95 27.85
N GLU A 25 10.99 -31.69 28.57
CA GLU A 25 11.54 -30.35 28.72
C GLU A 25 12.00 -29.75 27.38
N ALA A 26 12.73 -30.54 26.57
CA ALA A 26 13.11 -30.13 25.22
C ALA A 26 11.89 -29.83 24.34
N LEU A 27 10.82 -30.62 24.46
CA LEU A 27 9.56 -30.39 23.76
C LEU A 27 8.89 -29.10 24.22
N GLN A 28 8.88 -28.82 25.53
CA GLN A 28 8.31 -27.59 26.08
C GLN A 28 9.05 -26.34 25.59
N VAL A 29 10.38 -26.39 25.53
CA VAL A 29 11.19 -25.32 24.94
C VAL A 29 10.88 -25.16 23.44
N ALA A 30 10.73 -26.27 22.70
CA ALA A 30 10.41 -26.24 21.29
C ALA A 30 8.99 -25.70 20.99
N LEU A 31 8.03 -25.96 21.88
CA LEU A 31 6.64 -25.48 21.80
C LEU A 31 6.49 -24.01 22.24
N THR A 32 7.50 -23.45 22.90
CA THR A 32 7.47 -22.04 23.32
C THR A 32 7.38 -21.14 22.09
N PRO A 33 6.32 -20.30 21.97
CA PRO A 33 6.12 -19.48 20.80
C PRO A 33 7.30 -18.53 20.59
N ARG A 34 7.91 -18.57 19.41
CA ARG A 34 8.92 -17.58 19.05
C ARG A 34 8.24 -16.22 18.91
N GLN A 35 8.73 -15.24 19.66
CA GLN A 35 8.28 -13.87 19.52
C GLN A 35 8.97 -13.23 18.32
N HIS A 36 8.16 -12.76 17.37
CA HIS A 36 8.61 -11.92 16.27
C HIS A 36 8.19 -10.48 16.57
N ARG A 37 9.04 -9.51 16.26
CA ARG A 37 8.71 -8.08 16.43
C ARG A 37 7.48 -7.68 15.62
N VAL A 38 7.31 -8.31 14.45
CA VAL A 38 6.14 -8.17 13.59
C VAL A 38 5.55 -9.55 13.36
N ASN A 39 4.28 -9.75 13.73
CA ASN A 39 3.52 -10.97 13.49
C ASN A 39 2.10 -10.58 13.04
N LEU A 40 1.95 -10.29 11.76
CA LEU A 40 0.68 -9.95 11.14
C LEU A 40 0.12 -11.18 10.43
N ARG A 41 -1.13 -11.53 10.75
CA ARG A 41 -1.86 -12.62 10.12
C ARG A 41 -3.24 -12.10 9.76
N LEU A 42 -3.49 -11.96 8.46
CA LEU A 42 -4.71 -11.39 7.94
C LEU A 42 -5.42 -12.43 7.07
N SER A 43 -6.72 -12.57 7.27
CA SER A 43 -7.59 -13.36 6.39
C SER A 43 -8.52 -12.40 5.67
N ILE A 44 -8.34 -12.24 4.36
CA ILE A 44 -9.18 -11.38 3.52
C ILE A 44 -10.27 -12.26 2.88
N PRO A 45 -11.55 -12.04 3.21
CA PRO A 45 -12.64 -12.75 2.53
C PRO A 45 -12.90 -12.10 1.16
N LEU A 46 -12.62 -12.81 0.07
CA LEU A 46 -12.92 -12.41 -1.31
C LEU A 46 -14.17 -13.13 -1.85
N GLY A 47 -15.24 -13.17 -1.05
CA GLY A 47 -16.51 -13.81 -1.41
C GLY A 47 -16.39 -15.34 -1.57
N LEU A 48 -15.97 -15.79 -2.76
CA LEU A 48 -15.82 -17.21 -3.11
C LEU A 48 -14.52 -17.84 -2.59
N THR A 49 -13.50 -17.03 -2.30
CA THR A 49 -12.20 -17.50 -1.81
C THR A 49 -11.77 -16.70 -0.59
N ARG A 50 -10.85 -17.26 0.20
CA ARG A 50 -10.22 -16.58 1.33
C ARG A 50 -8.73 -16.51 1.07
N ILE A 51 -8.17 -15.31 1.08
CA ILE A 51 -6.72 -15.13 0.99
C ILE A 51 -6.19 -15.01 2.42
N TYR A 52 -5.24 -15.89 2.76
CA TYR A 52 -4.53 -15.84 4.02
C TYR A 52 -3.13 -15.25 3.80
N VAL A 53 -2.89 -14.08 4.41
CA VAL A 53 -1.64 -13.36 4.33
C VAL A 53 -0.94 -13.42 5.68
N VAL A 54 0.32 -13.85 5.68
CA VAL A 54 1.18 -13.89 6.87
C VAL A 54 2.43 -13.08 6.61
N LEU A 55 2.65 -12.08 7.45
CA LEU A 55 3.86 -11.28 7.46
C LEU A 55 4.55 -11.45 8.82
N LEU A 56 5.76 -12.02 8.78
CA LEU A 56 6.61 -12.21 9.95
C LEU A 56 7.90 -11.42 9.72
N ALA A 57 8.25 -10.55 10.67
CA ALA A 57 9.55 -9.88 10.66
C ALA A 57 10.17 -9.86 12.07
N GLY A 58 11.47 -10.07 12.13
CA GLY A 58 12.20 -10.15 13.39
C GLY A 58 13.69 -10.44 13.16
N THR A 59 14.41 -10.58 14.27
CA THR A 59 15.83 -10.96 14.23
C THR A 59 15.99 -12.40 13.75
N GLU A 60 16.90 -12.60 12.81
CA GLU A 60 17.23 -13.93 12.29
C GLU A 60 18.16 -14.66 13.27
N THR A 61 17.64 -15.67 13.96
CA THR A 61 18.40 -16.48 14.94
C THR A 61 18.73 -17.88 14.43
N ARG A 62 18.30 -18.26 13.22
CA ARG A 62 18.56 -19.59 12.64
C ARG A 62 20.02 -19.73 12.22
N SER A 63 20.54 -20.96 12.30
CA SER A 63 21.91 -21.28 11.88
C SER A 63 22.13 -21.00 10.39
N PRO A 64 23.36 -20.63 9.96
CA PRO A 64 23.67 -20.38 8.56
C PRO A 64 23.35 -21.58 7.64
N GLN A 65 23.57 -22.80 8.13
CA GLN A 65 23.28 -24.02 7.37
C GLN A 65 21.78 -24.19 7.09
N ARG A 66 20.93 -23.95 8.10
CA ARG A 66 19.47 -24.00 7.93
C ARG A 66 19.00 -22.91 6.96
N ARG A 67 19.55 -21.70 7.06
CA ARG A 67 19.21 -20.59 6.15
C ARG A 67 19.52 -20.91 4.69
N ARG A 68 20.66 -21.55 4.40
CA ARG A 68 21.04 -21.97 3.04
C ARG A 68 20.10 -23.03 2.48
N LEU A 69 19.76 -24.03 3.30
CA LEU A 69 18.84 -25.09 2.89
C LEU A 69 17.44 -24.53 2.59
N GLU A 70 16.94 -23.62 3.43
CA GLU A 70 15.65 -22.97 3.23
C GLU A 70 15.65 -22.06 1.99
N ALA A 71 16.71 -21.28 1.76
CA ALA A 71 16.85 -20.46 0.56
C ALA A 71 16.89 -21.28 -0.74
N ALA A 72 17.44 -22.50 -0.69
CA ALA A 72 17.44 -23.43 -1.81
C ALA A 72 16.04 -24.02 -2.09
N GLN A 73 15.24 -24.26 -1.03
CA GLN A 73 13.88 -24.80 -1.15
C GLN A 73 12.85 -23.72 -1.54
N HIS A 74 13.07 -22.48 -1.12
CA HIS A 74 12.16 -21.36 -1.35
C HIS A 74 12.89 -20.17 -1.99
N PRO A 75 13.28 -20.28 -3.28
CA PRO A 75 13.99 -19.22 -3.97
C PRO A 75 13.08 -18.01 -4.19
N VAL A 76 13.45 -16.87 -3.59
CA VAL A 76 12.70 -15.62 -3.72
C VAL A 76 12.98 -14.93 -5.06
N TRP A 77 14.16 -15.17 -5.64
CA TRP A 77 14.65 -14.53 -6.87
C TRP A 77 14.32 -15.32 -8.15
N THR A 78 13.19 -16.03 -8.18
CA THR A 78 12.72 -16.62 -9.44
C THR A 78 12.18 -15.52 -10.37
N PRO A 79 12.26 -15.67 -11.70
CA PRO A 79 11.76 -14.65 -12.63
C PRO A 79 10.30 -14.24 -12.37
N LEU A 80 9.45 -15.22 -12.03
CA LEU A 80 8.04 -14.98 -11.70
C LEU A 80 7.89 -14.17 -10.40
N ASN A 81 8.63 -14.52 -9.34
CA ASN A 81 8.58 -13.78 -8.08
C ASN A 81 9.09 -12.35 -8.26
N VAL A 82 10.15 -12.16 -9.05
CA VAL A 82 10.68 -10.82 -9.37
C VAL A 82 9.65 -9.98 -10.11
N LEU A 83 8.92 -10.56 -11.07
CA LEU A 83 7.83 -9.87 -11.76
C LEU A 83 6.71 -9.48 -10.80
N VAL A 84 6.29 -10.39 -9.91
CA VAL A 84 5.23 -10.11 -8.92
C VAL A 84 5.67 -9.03 -7.93
N ILE A 85 6.88 -9.14 -7.37
CA ILE A 85 7.43 -8.15 -6.43
C ILE A 85 7.60 -6.80 -7.12
N GLY A 86 8.18 -6.79 -8.32
CA GLY A 86 8.43 -5.57 -9.10
C GLY A 86 7.13 -4.87 -9.48
N SER A 87 6.12 -5.61 -9.95
CA SER A 87 4.81 -5.04 -10.27
C SER A 87 4.11 -4.50 -9.02
N ALA A 88 4.11 -5.23 -7.90
CA ALA A 88 3.53 -4.76 -6.65
C ALA A 88 4.18 -3.46 -6.15
N ILE A 89 5.51 -3.38 -6.17
CA ILE A 89 6.26 -2.17 -5.79
C ILE A 89 5.94 -1.03 -6.77
N GLY A 90 5.96 -1.30 -8.07
CA GLY A 90 5.65 -0.32 -9.11
C GLY A 90 4.25 0.26 -8.95
N THR A 91 3.24 -0.59 -8.74
CA THR A 91 1.87 -0.16 -8.49
C THR A 91 1.76 0.70 -7.23
N CYS A 92 2.41 0.33 -6.12
CA CYS A 92 2.43 1.14 -4.90
C CYS A 92 3.04 2.53 -5.13
N ILE A 93 4.14 2.63 -5.90
CA ILE A 93 4.79 3.91 -6.23
C ILE A 93 3.84 4.77 -7.07
N VAL A 94 3.24 4.20 -8.12
CA VAL A 94 2.29 4.91 -8.99
C VAL A 94 1.09 5.42 -8.18
N LEU A 95 0.52 4.59 -7.30
CA LEU A 95 -0.59 5.00 -6.43
C LEU A 95 -0.19 6.13 -5.48
N LEU A 96 1.00 6.06 -4.90
CA LEU A 96 1.51 7.12 -4.03
C LEU A 96 1.68 8.45 -4.78
N LEU A 97 2.27 8.39 -5.98
CA LEU A 97 2.43 9.58 -6.83
C LEU A 97 1.07 10.15 -7.25
N ALA A 98 0.12 9.31 -7.63
CA ALA A 98 -1.24 9.74 -7.95
C ALA A 98 -1.90 10.44 -6.75
N ALA A 99 -1.77 9.88 -5.54
CA ALA A 99 -2.30 10.49 -4.33
C ALA A 99 -1.66 11.87 -4.03
N LEU A 100 -0.35 12.01 -4.25
CA LEU A 100 0.35 13.29 -4.11
C LEU A 100 -0.16 14.32 -5.13
N GLN A 101 -0.33 13.93 -6.39
CA GLN A 101 -0.85 14.81 -7.43
C GLN A 101 -2.28 15.28 -7.12
N LEU A 102 -3.13 14.42 -6.54
CA LEU A 102 -4.47 14.81 -6.13
C LEU A 102 -4.47 15.95 -5.10
N THR A 103 -3.41 16.11 -4.29
CA THR A 103 -3.31 17.25 -3.35
C THR A 103 -2.95 18.57 -4.01
N THR A 104 -2.30 18.54 -5.18
CA THR A 104 -1.87 19.73 -5.91
C THR A 104 -2.80 20.08 -7.06
N THR A 105 -3.71 19.18 -7.44
CA THR A 105 -4.61 19.40 -8.56
C THR A 105 -5.78 20.27 -8.09
N ASP A 106 -5.94 21.44 -8.71
CA ASP A 106 -7.13 22.24 -8.51
C ASP A 106 -8.31 21.62 -9.28
N LEU A 107 -9.09 20.80 -8.57
CA LEU A 107 -10.30 20.16 -9.11
C LEU A 107 -11.32 21.17 -9.65
N SER A 108 -11.26 22.45 -9.22
CA SER A 108 -12.17 23.47 -9.71
C SER A 108 -11.97 23.77 -11.19
N GLN A 109 -10.78 23.61 -11.75
CA GLN A 109 -10.54 23.78 -13.20
C GLN A 109 -11.21 22.69 -14.05
N LEU A 110 -11.45 21.50 -13.51
CA LEU A 110 -12.20 20.45 -14.21
C LEU A 110 -13.70 20.76 -14.29
N PHE A 111 -14.23 21.52 -13.33
CA PHE A 111 -15.64 21.87 -13.24
C PHE A 111 -15.94 23.32 -13.67
N ASN A 112 -14.91 24.15 -13.83
CA ASN A 112 -15.01 25.53 -14.29
C ASN A 112 -13.88 25.76 -15.32
N PRO A 113 -14.05 25.26 -16.56
CA PRO A 113 -13.10 25.55 -17.63
C PRO A 113 -13.03 27.07 -17.75
N GLY A 114 -11.86 27.65 -17.44
CA GLY A 114 -11.72 29.10 -17.25
C GLY A 114 -12.46 29.88 -18.31
N ALA A 115 -13.32 30.82 -17.86
CA ALA A 115 -14.08 31.72 -18.71
C ALA A 115 -13.20 32.19 -19.88
N ALA A 116 -13.61 31.85 -21.10
CA ALA A 116 -12.87 32.29 -22.28
C ALA A 116 -12.90 33.82 -22.30
N PRO A 117 -11.75 34.51 -22.42
CA PRO A 117 -11.72 35.96 -22.39
C PRO A 117 -12.57 36.52 -23.53
N ALA A 118 -13.57 37.34 -23.19
CA ALA A 118 -14.41 38.01 -24.17
C ALA A 118 -13.89 39.43 -24.43
N GLY A 119 -13.65 39.76 -25.69
CA GLY A 119 -13.28 41.13 -26.09
C GLY A 119 -14.49 42.05 -26.07
N ILE A 120 -14.36 43.21 -25.43
CA ILE A 120 -15.42 44.23 -25.36
C ILE A 120 -15.23 45.25 -26.50
N PRO A 121 -16.01 45.19 -27.59
CA PRO A 121 -15.73 45.97 -28.80
C PRO A 121 -15.99 47.47 -28.65
N PHE A 122 -16.76 47.89 -27.65
CA PHE A 122 -17.15 49.28 -27.44
C PHE A 122 -16.22 50.05 -26.49
N LYS A 123 -15.22 49.40 -25.88
CA LYS A 123 -14.21 50.05 -25.04
C LYS A 123 -12.86 50.05 -25.79
N ALA A 124 -12.62 51.12 -26.54
CA ALA A 124 -11.46 51.24 -27.42
C ALA A 124 -10.23 51.86 -26.74
N ASP A 125 -10.36 52.29 -25.49
CA ASP A 125 -9.29 52.93 -24.75
C ASP A 125 -9.00 52.21 -23.42
N ARG A 126 -7.72 52.18 -23.06
CA ARG A 126 -7.22 51.52 -21.85
C ARG A 126 -7.85 52.08 -20.57
N SER A 127 -8.03 53.39 -20.50
CA SER A 127 -8.54 54.09 -19.32
C SER A 127 -9.96 53.62 -18.99
N SER A 128 -10.85 53.61 -19.99
CA SER A 128 -12.23 53.19 -19.81
C SER A 128 -12.36 51.69 -19.54
N CYS A 129 -11.42 50.87 -20.04
CA CYS A 129 -11.34 49.45 -19.73
C CYS A 129 -10.99 49.22 -18.25
N GLU A 130 -9.90 49.81 -17.77
CA GLU A 130 -9.39 49.62 -16.41
C GLU A 130 -10.36 50.22 -15.36
N GLU A 131 -11.01 51.35 -15.64
CA GLU A 131 -12.04 51.95 -14.78
C GLU A 131 -13.25 51.00 -14.56
N SER A 132 -13.50 50.10 -15.51
CA SER A 132 -14.58 49.12 -15.41
C SER A 132 -14.18 47.82 -14.70
N GLY A 133 -12.98 47.76 -14.13
CA GLY A 133 -12.45 46.58 -13.43
C GLY A 133 -12.02 45.43 -14.37
N ARG A 134 -11.78 45.73 -15.65
CA ARG A 134 -11.38 44.77 -16.70
C ARG A 134 -9.91 44.90 -17.05
N THR A 135 -9.38 43.91 -17.77
CA THR A 135 -7.95 43.85 -18.13
C THR A 135 -7.74 44.32 -19.57
N TRP A 136 -6.85 45.28 -19.78
CA TRP A 136 -6.42 45.70 -21.11
C TRP A 136 -5.21 44.88 -21.57
N GLN A 137 -5.35 44.11 -22.65
CA GLN A 137 -4.29 43.25 -23.19
C GLN A 137 -4.32 43.28 -24.72
N ASP A 138 -3.15 43.40 -25.35
CA ASP A 138 -2.97 43.38 -26.82
C ASP A 138 -3.90 44.34 -27.60
N GLY A 139 -4.13 45.54 -27.05
CA GLY A 139 -4.98 46.56 -27.67
C GLY A 139 -6.48 46.27 -27.57
N THR A 140 -6.89 45.28 -26.78
CA THR A 140 -8.29 44.89 -26.57
C THR A 140 -8.63 44.88 -25.08
N CYS A 141 -9.84 45.29 -24.74
CA CYS A 141 -10.37 45.16 -23.37
C CYS A 141 -10.97 43.76 -23.18
N LEU A 142 -10.46 42.98 -22.23
CA LEU A 142 -10.87 41.60 -21.96
C LEU A 142 -11.70 41.50 -20.67
N ASP A 143 -12.80 40.77 -20.75
CA ASP A 143 -13.63 40.37 -19.62
C ASP A 143 -13.49 38.87 -19.37
N PHE A 144 -13.21 38.49 -18.12
CA PHE A 144 -13.04 37.10 -17.66
C PHE A 144 -14.22 36.63 -16.78
N GLY A 145 -15.24 37.48 -16.61
CA GLY A 145 -16.38 37.21 -15.72
C GLY A 145 -17.54 36.45 -16.38
N HIS A 146 -17.44 36.07 -17.65
CA HIS A 146 -18.56 35.52 -18.42
C HIS A 146 -18.35 34.06 -18.78
N ASP A 147 -19.38 33.25 -18.50
CA ASP A 147 -19.49 31.88 -18.97
C ASP A 147 -19.59 31.88 -20.51
N PRO A 148 -18.77 31.11 -21.25
CA PRO A 148 -18.84 31.04 -22.70
C PRO A 148 -20.16 30.46 -23.25
N THR A 149 -21.06 29.98 -22.38
CA THR A 149 -22.37 29.44 -22.76
C THR A 149 -23.53 30.43 -22.65
N PHE A 150 -23.29 31.69 -22.23
CA PHE A 150 -24.32 32.73 -22.09
C PHE A 150 -24.08 33.95 -22.98
#